data_AF-A0A3B1BA66-F1
#
_entry.id   AF-A0A3B1BA66-F1
#
_cell.length_a   1.000
_cell.length_b   1.000
_cell.length_c   1.000
_cell.angle_alpha   90.00
_cell.angle_beta   90.00
_cell.angle_gamma   90.00
#
_symmetry.space_group_name_H-M   'P 1'
#
loop_
_entity.id
_entity.type
_entity.pdbx_description
1 polymer ?
#
loop_
_entity_poly.entity_id
_entity_poly.type
_entity_poly.pdbx_seq_one_letter_code
_entity_poly.pdbx_strand_id
1 'polypeptide(L)'
;MAHATKFTKKKECEVKAIPYEEKKRLVREGKAHWFFPHHIVEQMVICMTIIMIMVTLSTLFPAHLGPKADPFNTPGHIKPEWYFLPAFYTLKFAQYFEFLGAWAPKLLGIVIQGIAVTLLIFVPILDMGGAERRPSRRPIAMILGGIGVFLTLLFGFLGHIA
;
A
#
# COMPACT_ATOMS: atom_id res chain seq x y z
N MET A 1 -20.85 17.77 29.62
CA MET A 1 -21.61 18.68 28.74
C MET A 1 -20.60 19.43 27.88
N ALA A 2 -20.28 18.89 26.70
CA ALA A 2 -19.30 19.48 25.79
C ALA A 2 -19.98 20.56 24.95
N HIS A 3 -19.55 21.81 25.14
CA HIS A 3 -20.00 22.94 24.35
C HIS A 3 -19.47 22.77 22.92
N ALA A 4 -20.32 22.30 22.01
CA ALA A 4 -20.01 22.21 20.58
C ALA A 4 -19.68 23.61 20.06
N THR A 5 -18.39 23.88 19.90
CA THR A 5 -17.88 25.14 19.38
C THR A 5 -18.38 25.33 17.95
N LYS A 6 -19.05 26.46 17.74
CA LYS A 6 -19.58 26.99 16.46
C LYS A 6 -18.57 26.95 15.28
N PHE A 7 -17.28 26.72 15.56
CA PHE A 7 -16.18 26.62 14.62
C PHE A 7 -16.11 25.31 13.81
N THR A 8 -16.66 24.19 14.31
CA THR A 8 -16.59 22.91 13.59
C THR A 8 -17.56 22.87 12.40
N LYS A 9 -18.77 23.41 12.57
CA LYS A 9 -19.82 23.42 11.53
C LYS A 9 -19.46 24.29 10.31
N LYS A 10 -18.71 25.38 10.50
CA LYS A 10 -18.30 26.29 9.41
C LYS A 10 -17.26 25.63 8.51
N LYS A 11 -16.30 24.90 9.09
CA LYS A 11 -15.28 24.17 8.32
C LYS A 11 -15.88 23.04 7.49
N GLU A 12 -16.87 22.30 7.96
CA GLU A 12 -17.51 21.24 7.14
C GLU A 12 -18.30 21.79 5.95
N CYS A 13 -18.94 22.97 6.09
CA CYS A 13 -19.63 23.65 4.99
C CYS A 13 -18.64 24.33 4.01
N GLU A 14 -17.54 24.91 4.50
CA GLU A 14 -16.47 25.51 3.68
C GLU A 14 -15.63 24.45 2.94
N VAL A 15 -15.41 23.27 3.53
CA VAL A 15 -14.60 22.19 2.95
C VAL A 15 -15.26 21.56 1.71
N LYS A 16 -16.58 21.76 1.48
CA LYS A 16 -17.33 21.09 0.41
C LYS A 16 -17.66 21.94 -0.82
N ALA A 17 -17.46 23.26 -0.83
CA ALA A 17 -17.67 24.05 -2.05
C ALA A 17 -16.87 25.35 -2.03
N ILE A 18 -15.67 25.32 -2.62
CA ILE A 18 -14.96 26.53 -3.05
C ILE A 18 -15.91 27.34 -3.96
N PRO A 19 -16.12 28.65 -3.73
CA PRO A 19 -16.94 29.49 -4.61
C PRO A 19 -16.51 29.37 -6.07
N TYR A 20 -17.47 29.40 -7.01
CA TYR A 20 -17.19 29.16 -8.44
C TYR A 20 -16.16 30.14 -9.03
N GLU A 21 -16.18 31.40 -8.57
CA GLU A 21 -15.21 32.41 -9.00
C GLU A 21 -13.80 32.13 -8.49
N GLU A 22 -13.66 31.57 -7.28
CA GLU A 22 -12.36 31.15 -6.76
C GLU A 22 -11.86 29.90 -7.50
N LYS A 23 -12.73 28.96 -7.86
CA LYS A 23 -12.36 27.84 -8.76
C LYS A 23 -11.83 28.35 -10.10
N LYS A 24 -12.52 29.30 -10.74
CA LYS A 24 -12.05 29.94 -11.98
C LYS A 24 -10.71 30.64 -11.80
N ARG A 25 -10.52 31.35 -10.69
CA ARG A 25 -9.25 32.01 -10.35
C ARG A 25 -8.12 30.98 -10.23
N LEU A 26 -8.33 29.88 -9.50
CA LEU A 26 -7.32 28.82 -9.34
C LEU A 26 -6.96 28.15 -10.67
N VAL A 27 -7.94 27.93 -11.55
CA VAL A 27 -7.70 27.41 -12.90
C VAL A 27 -6.91 28.40 -13.75
N ARG A 28 -7.25 29.69 -13.68
CA ARG A 28 -6.51 30.76 -14.40
C ARG A 28 -5.08 30.92 -13.88
N GLU A 29 -4.86 30.76 -12.58
CA GLU A 29 -3.54 30.79 -11.95
C GLU A 29 -2.75 29.48 -12.13
N GLY A 30 -3.32 28.47 -12.81
CA GLY A 30 -2.68 27.17 -13.06
C GLY A 30 -2.53 26.27 -11.83
N LYS A 31 -3.22 26.61 -10.71
CA LYS A 31 -3.20 25.84 -9.46
C LYS A 31 -4.21 24.70 -9.43
N ALA A 32 -5.17 24.70 -10.36
CA ALA A 32 -6.19 23.68 -10.49
C ALA A 32 -6.55 23.46 -11.96
N HIS A 33 -7.12 22.31 -12.29
CA HIS A 33 -7.67 22.02 -13.62
C HIS A 33 -9.08 21.45 -13.45
N TRP A 34 -9.88 21.53 -14.52
CA TRP A 34 -11.21 20.93 -14.52
C TRP A 34 -11.13 19.41 -14.59
N PHE A 35 -12.05 18.73 -13.91
CA PHE A 35 -12.12 17.27 -13.98
C PHE A 35 -12.40 16.79 -15.42
N PHE A 36 -13.40 17.36 -16.08
CA PHE A 36 -13.70 17.08 -17.49
C PHE A 36 -13.40 18.32 -18.35
N PRO A 37 -12.79 18.17 -19.54
CA PRO A 37 -12.23 16.95 -20.11
C PRO A 37 -10.79 16.64 -19.65
N HIS A 38 -10.12 17.60 -19.02
CA HIS A 38 -8.67 17.56 -18.79
C HIS A 38 -8.19 16.34 -18.01
N HIS A 39 -8.71 16.13 -16.79
CA HIS A 39 -8.29 15.00 -15.97
C HIS A 39 -8.68 13.65 -16.59
N ILE A 40 -9.84 13.57 -17.27
CA ILE A 40 -10.25 12.33 -17.96
C ILE A 40 -9.26 11.95 -19.07
N VAL A 41 -8.85 12.90 -19.91
CA VAL A 41 -7.87 12.64 -20.97
C VAL A 41 -6.53 12.22 -20.37
N GLU A 42 -6.08 12.88 -19.30
CA GLU A 42 -4.86 12.50 -18.58
C GLU A 42 -4.93 11.06 -18.05
N GLN A 43 -6.04 10.67 -17.41
CA GLN A 43 -6.24 9.30 -16.94
C GLN A 43 -6.31 8.29 -18.10
N MET A 44 -6.93 8.64 -19.23
CA MET A 44 -6.96 7.77 -20.41
C MET A 44 -5.55 7.48 -20.95
N VAL A 45 -4.68 8.51 -21.03
CA VAL A 45 -3.29 8.34 -21.47
C VAL A 45 -2.51 7.44 -20.50
N ILE A 46 -2.68 7.63 -19.19
CA ILE A 46 -2.04 6.78 -18.17
C ILE A 46 -2.50 5.33 -18.31
N CYS A 47 -3.81 5.08 -18.41
CA CYS A 47 -4.37 3.74 -18.57
C CYS A 47 -3.87 3.05 -19.85
N MET A 48 -3.86 3.77 -20.98
CA MET A 48 -3.33 3.23 -22.25
C MET A 48 -1.84 2.88 -22.11
N THR A 49 -1.06 3.73 -21.45
CA THR A 49 0.37 3.49 -21.22
C THR A 49 0.60 2.22 -20.38
N ILE A 50 -0.17 2.03 -19.30
CA ILE A 50 -0.08 0.82 -18.46
C ILE A 50 -0.42 -0.43 -19.27
N ILE A 51 -1.49 -0.40 -20.08
CA ILE A 51 -1.88 -1.53 -20.95
C ILE A 51 -0.78 -1.83 -21.96
N MET A 52 -0.20 -0.80 -22.60
CA MET A 52 0.90 -1.00 -23.54
C MET A 52 2.11 -1.67 -22.90
N ILE A 53 2.51 -1.23 -21.69
CA ILE A 53 3.60 -1.85 -20.94
C ILE A 53 3.26 -3.32 -20.62
N MET A 54 2.04 -3.59 -20.18
CA MET A 54 1.60 -4.95 -19.85
C MET A 54 1.61 -5.88 -21.06
N VAL A 55 1.08 -5.44 -22.21
CA VAL A 55 1.08 -6.22 -23.47
C VAL A 55 2.53 -6.44 -23.95
N THR A 56 3.38 -5.42 -23.87
CA THR A 56 4.79 -5.54 -24.24
C THR A 56 5.52 -6.55 -23.36
N LEU A 57 5.33 -6.49 -22.04
CA LEU A 57 5.92 -7.47 -21.12
C LEU A 57 5.40 -8.88 -21.37
N SER A 58 4.09 -9.05 -21.57
CA SER A 58 3.47 -10.36 -21.83
C SER A 58 3.91 -10.99 -23.15
N THR A 59 4.26 -10.18 -24.15
CA THR A 59 4.74 -10.67 -25.46
C THR A 59 6.23 -10.97 -25.45
N LEU A 60 7.05 -10.18 -24.74
CA LEU A 60 8.49 -10.41 -24.61
C LEU A 60 8.84 -11.53 -23.61
N PHE A 61 8.05 -11.68 -22.54
CA PHE A 61 8.26 -12.67 -21.48
C PHE A 61 6.97 -13.47 -21.24
N PRO A 62 6.63 -14.42 -22.13
CA PRO A 62 5.41 -15.21 -21.99
C PRO A 62 5.45 -16.05 -20.71
N ALA A 63 4.39 -15.97 -19.90
CA ALA A 63 4.22 -16.80 -18.72
C ALA A 63 3.93 -18.24 -19.16
N HIS A 64 4.83 -19.16 -18.83
CA HIS A 64 4.65 -20.58 -19.15
C HIS A 64 3.75 -21.23 -18.10
N LEU A 65 2.67 -21.88 -18.54
CA LEU A 65 1.88 -22.75 -17.68
C LEU A 65 2.73 -23.99 -17.36
N GLY A 66 2.96 -24.23 -16.08
CA GLY A 66 3.71 -25.39 -15.60
C GLY A 66 3.00 -26.73 -15.93
N PRO A 67 3.62 -27.87 -15.56
CA PRO A 67 2.98 -29.18 -15.69
C PRO A 67 1.66 -29.22 -14.91
N LYS A 68 0.76 -30.13 -15.33
CA LYS A 68 -0.51 -30.36 -14.63
C LYS A 68 -0.23 -30.69 -13.16
N ALA A 69 -1.02 -30.11 -12.26
CA ALA A 69 -0.87 -30.31 -10.83
C ALA A 69 -1.00 -31.80 -10.45
N ASP A 70 -0.04 -32.29 -9.66
CA ASP A 70 -0.02 -33.62 -9.08
C ASP A 70 -0.24 -33.52 -7.56
N PRO A 71 -1.33 -34.06 -7.00
CA PRO A 71 -1.60 -33.98 -5.56
C PRO A 71 -0.66 -34.85 -4.71
N PHE A 72 0.07 -35.79 -5.30
CA PHE A 72 0.97 -36.70 -4.57
C PHE A 72 2.44 -36.27 -4.63
N ASN A 73 2.77 -35.25 -5.41
CA ASN A 73 4.14 -34.81 -5.62
C ASN A 73 4.28 -33.29 -5.43
N THR A 74 4.94 -32.89 -4.34
CA THR A 74 5.29 -31.49 -4.09
C THR A 74 6.67 -31.19 -4.70
N PRO A 75 6.79 -30.25 -5.65
CA PRO A 75 8.08 -29.86 -6.19
C PRO A 75 9.03 -29.36 -5.09
N GLY A 76 10.31 -29.77 -5.14
CA GLY A 76 11.28 -29.48 -4.07
C GLY A 76 11.60 -28.00 -3.85
N HIS A 77 11.42 -27.14 -4.87
CA HIS A 77 11.69 -25.69 -4.80
C HIS A 77 10.40 -24.87 -4.96
N ILE A 78 9.35 -25.23 -4.23
CA ILE A 78 8.10 -24.46 -4.25
C ILE A 78 8.27 -23.13 -3.49
N LYS A 79 8.22 -22.02 -4.23
CA LYS A 79 8.15 -20.66 -3.68
C LYS A 79 6.88 -19.99 -4.20
N PRO A 80 6.26 -19.10 -3.41
CA PRO A 80 5.11 -18.35 -3.90
C PRO A 80 5.57 -17.24 -4.85
N GLU A 81 4.59 -16.56 -5.44
CA GLU A 81 4.81 -15.41 -6.31
C GLU A 81 5.54 -14.26 -5.61
N TRP A 82 6.23 -13.41 -6.39
CA TRP A 82 7.12 -12.37 -5.89
C TRP A 82 6.45 -11.39 -4.91
N TYR A 83 5.17 -11.08 -5.10
CA TYR A 83 4.39 -10.20 -4.23
C TYR A 83 4.01 -10.85 -2.89
N PHE A 84 4.12 -12.18 -2.78
CA PHE A 84 3.93 -12.93 -1.53
C PHE A 84 5.24 -13.26 -0.81
N LEU A 85 6.40 -13.06 -1.44
CA LEU A 85 7.70 -13.35 -0.82
C LEU A 85 7.94 -12.65 0.53
N PRO A 86 7.56 -11.38 0.74
CA PRO A 86 7.73 -10.73 2.05
C PRO A 86 6.95 -11.46 3.15
N ALA A 87 5.70 -11.85 2.87
CA ALA A 87 4.86 -12.58 3.81
C ALA A 87 5.36 -14.02 4.02
N PHE A 88 5.85 -14.67 2.96
CA PHE A 88 6.47 -15.99 3.06
C PHE A 88 7.71 -15.98 3.95
N TYR A 89 8.57 -14.97 3.80
CA TYR A 89 9.76 -14.84 4.62
C TYR A 89 9.41 -14.61 6.10
N THR A 90 8.36 -13.85 6.42
CA THR A 90 7.95 -13.68 7.83
C THR A 90 7.49 -14.99 8.49
N LEU A 91 6.92 -15.93 7.72
CA LEU A 91 6.60 -17.28 8.21
C LEU A 91 7.87 -18.11 8.46
N LYS A 92 8.86 -18.05 7.55
CA LYS A 92 10.16 -18.69 7.77
C LYS A 92 10.91 -18.08 8.95
N PHE A 93 10.90 -16.75 9.06
CA PHE A 93 11.49 -16.03 10.18
C PHE A 93 10.88 -16.46 11.51
N ALA A 94 9.60 -16.84 11.54
CA ALA A 94 8.97 -17.35 12.75
C ALA A 94 9.59 -18.66 13.26
N GLN A 95 10.30 -19.43 12.42
CA GLN A 95 11.04 -20.63 12.85
C GLN A 95 12.17 -20.30 13.83
N TYR A 96 12.72 -19.08 13.81
CA TYR A 96 13.70 -18.65 14.82
C TYR A 96 13.12 -18.59 16.25
N PHE A 97 11.79 -18.59 16.39
CA PHE A 97 11.10 -18.66 17.68
C PHE A 97 10.82 -20.09 18.16
N GLU A 98 11.39 -21.12 17.53
CA GLU A 98 11.21 -22.53 17.93
C GLU A 98 11.63 -22.80 19.39
N PHE A 99 12.56 -22.01 19.94
CA PHE A 99 12.97 -22.11 21.34
C PHE A 99 11.83 -21.87 22.35
N LEU A 100 10.72 -21.25 21.94
CA LEU A 100 9.52 -21.04 22.77
C LEU A 100 8.58 -22.27 22.79
N GLY A 101 8.88 -23.30 21.98
CA GLY A 101 8.10 -24.52 21.85
C GLY A 101 7.62 -24.76 20.41
N ALA A 102 7.29 -26.02 20.09
CA ALA A 102 6.94 -26.46 18.73
C ALA A 102 5.69 -25.78 18.13
N TRP A 103 4.84 -25.18 18.98
CA TRP A 103 3.65 -24.43 18.54
C TRP A 103 4.00 -22.99 18.10
N ALA A 104 5.10 -22.42 18.60
CA ALA A 104 5.42 -21.00 18.49
C ALA A 104 5.65 -20.55 17.04
N PRO A 105 6.44 -21.25 16.19
CA PRO A 105 6.64 -20.82 14.81
C PRO A 105 5.34 -20.71 14.00
N LYS A 106 4.43 -21.69 14.18
CA LYS A 106 3.16 -21.75 13.43
C LYS A 106 2.24 -20.60 13.82
N LEU A 107 2.09 -20.33 15.12
CA LEU A 107 1.21 -19.29 15.62
C LEU A 107 1.80 -17.90 15.40
N LEU A 108 3.07 -17.70 15.75
CA LEU A 108 3.73 -16.39 15.64
C LEU A 108 3.84 -15.93 14.19
N GLY A 109 4.09 -16.83 13.24
CA GLY A 109 4.10 -16.46 11.82
C GLY A 109 2.79 -15.83 11.36
N ILE A 110 1.65 -16.44 11.72
CA ILE A 110 0.32 -15.93 11.38
C ILE A 110 0.02 -14.64 12.14
N VAL A 111 0.34 -14.59 13.44
CA VAL A 111 0.10 -13.41 14.28
C VAL A 111 0.89 -12.20 13.79
N ILE A 112 2.16 -12.36 13.42
CA ILE A 112 3.00 -11.26 12.90
C ILE A 112 2.39 -10.66 11.63
N GLN A 113 1.89 -11.51 10.71
CA GLN A 113 1.21 -11.04 9.50
C GLN A 113 -0.09 -10.30 9.83
N GLY A 114 -0.90 -10.85 10.74
CA GLY A 114 -2.12 -10.21 11.20
C GLY A 114 -1.86 -8.84 11.84
N ILE A 115 -0.80 -8.72 12.66
CA ILE A 115 -0.37 -7.46 13.25
C ILE A 115 0.06 -6.48 12.18
N ALA A 116 0.86 -6.90 11.18
CA ALA A 116 1.31 -6.02 10.11
C ALA A 116 0.13 -5.40 9.33
N VAL A 117 -0.85 -6.22 8.94
CA VAL A 117 -2.07 -5.74 8.25
C VAL A 117 -2.91 -4.85 9.17
N THR A 118 -3.08 -5.25 10.43
CA THR A 118 -3.83 -4.46 11.42
C THR A 118 -3.19 -3.09 11.62
N LEU A 119 -1.87 -3.01 11.79
CA LEU A 119 -1.17 -1.73 11.91
C LEU A 119 -1.41 -0.83 10.70
N LEU A 120 -1.38 -1.37 9.48
CA LEU A 120 -1.68 -0.62 8.25
C LEU A 120 -3.13 -0.08 8.23
N ILE A 121 -4.10 -0.91 8.63
CA ILE A 121 -5.52 -0.50 8.71
C ILE A 121 -5.72 0.59 9.77
N PHE A 122 -4.99 0.52 10.88
CA PHE A 122 -5.09 1.46 11.99
C PHE A 122 -4.20 2.70 11.85
N VAL A 123 -3.39 2.84 10.79
CA VAL A 123 -2.63 4.07 10.46
C VAL A 123 -3.47 5.35 10.60
N PRO A 124 -4.68 5.48 10.02
CA PRO A 124 -5.47 6.70 10.15
C PRO A 124 -5.84 7.06 11.59
N ILE A 125 -5.88 6.07 12.51
CA ILE A 125 -6.18 6.26 13.93
C ILE A 125 -4.90 6.58 14.71
N LEU A 126 -3.80 5.88 14.40
CA LEU A 126 -2.50 6.11 15.01
C LEU A 126 -1.89 7.47 14.62
N ASP A 127 -2.22 7.98 13.42
CA ASP A 127 -1.69 9.23 12.85
C ASP A 127 -2.70 10.41 12.89
N MET A 128 -3.64 10.36 13.85
CA MET A 128 -4.69 11.40 14.02
C MET A 128 -4.16 12.72 14.58
N GLY A 129 -3.01 12.72 15.26
CA GLY A 129 -2.57 13.85 16.11
C GLY A 129 -1.98 15.06 15.38
N GLY A 130 -1.64 14.96 14.09
CA GLY A 130 -0.95 16.04 13.39
C GLY A 130 -1.92 17.09 12.79
N ALA A 131 -1.68 18.37 13.11
CA ALA A 131 -2.43 19.50 12.53
C ALA A 131 -2.21 19.67 11.01
N GLU A 132 -1.08 19.19 10.50
CA GLU A 132 -0.65 19.31 9.11
C GLU A 132 -0.75 17.95 8.41
N ARG A 133 -1.18 17.88 7.15
CA ARG A 133 -1.27 16.60 6.38
C ARG A 133 -0.15 16.43 5.35
N ARG A 134 0.62 17.48 5.10
CA ARG A 134 1.70 17.47 4.12
C ARG A 134 2.83 16.49 4.52
N PRO A 135 3.19 15.50 3.68
CA PRO A 135 4.26 14.53 3.96
C PRO A 135 5.60 15.16 4.38
N SER A 136 6.01 16.24 3.70
CA SER A 136 7.28 16.93 3.99
C SER A 136 7.33 17.64 5.34
N ARG A 137 6.19 17.76 6.04
CA ARG A 137 6.09 18.33 7.39
C ARG A 137 5.84 17.26 8.45
N ARG A 138 5.81 15.98 8.08
CA ARG A 138 5.64 14.81 8.97
C ARG A 138 6.84 13.86 8.89
N PRO A 139 8.05 14.28 9.30
CA PRO A 139 9.25 13.46 9.15
C PRO A 139 9.13 12.10 9.85
N ILE A 140 8.51 12.03 11.04
CA ILE A 140 8.35 10.78 11.79
C ILE A 140 7.47 9.78 11.04
N ALA A 141 6.29 10.20 10.58
CA ALA A 141 5.38 9.33 9.83
C ALA A 141 6.01 8.84 8.51
N MET A 142 6.75 9.72 7.82
CA MET A 142 7.46 9.37 6.59
C MET A 142 8.62 8.40 6.84
N ILE A 143 9.36 8.55 7.94
CA ILE A 143 10.42 7.60 8.32
C ILE A 143 9.80 6.24 8.65
N LEU A 144 8.73 6.18 9.44
CA LEU A 144 8.06 4.92 9.78
C LEU A 144 7.49 4.22 8.53
N GLY A 145 6.83 4.97 7.65
CA GLY A 145 6.37 4.45 6.36
C GLY A 145 7.52 3.97 5.48
N GLY A 146 8.62 4.73 5.43
CA GLY A 146 9.84 4.35 4.71
C GLY A 146 10.48 3.07 5.25
N ILE A 147 10.54 2.91 6.58
CA ILE A 147 10.99 1.67 7.23
C ILE A 147 10.07 0.51 6.84
N GLY A 148 8.75 0.70 6.85
CA GLY A 148 7.79 -0.33 6.43
C GLY A 148 8.01 -0.79 4.99
N VAL A 149 8.22 0.16 4.06
CA VAL A 149 8.55 -0.14 2.66
C VAL A 149 9.89 -0.88 2.56
N PHE A 150 10.92 -0.38 3.25
CA PHE A 150 12.24 -1.00 3.27
C PHE A 150 12.20 -2.44 3.79
N LEU A 151 11.51 -2.69 4.91
CA LEU A 151 11.33 -4.03 5.47
C LEU A 151 10.58 -4.96 4.51
N THR A 152 9.56 -4.46 3.80
CA THR A 152 8.83 -5.24 2.81
C THR A 152 9.74 -5.66 1.65
N LEU A 153 10.57 -4.73 1.14
CA LEU A 153 11.53 -5.04 0.08
C LEU A 153 12.63 -5.99 0.57
N LEU A 154 13.17 -5.76 1.77
CA LEU A 154 14.18 -6.61 2.39
C LEU A 154 13.67 -8.04 2.59
N PHE A 155 12.46 -8.20 3.13
CA PHE A 155 11.86 -9.52 3.33
C PHE A 155 11.47 -10.19 2.01
N GLY A 156 11.08 -9.41 0.99
CA GLY A 156 10.88 -9.95 -0.36
C GLY A 156 12.17 -10.51 -0.96
N PHE A 157 13.26 -9.77 -0.83
CA PHE A 157 14.59 -10.20 -1.27
C PHE A 157 15.09 -11.43 -0.49
N LEU A 158 14.97 -11.42 0.84
CA LEU A 158 15.34 -12.55 1.69
C LEU A 158 14.47 -13.77 1.41
N GLY A 159 13.17 -13.58 1.16
CA GLY A 159 12.26 -14.65 0.76
C GLY A 159 12.60 -15.27 -0.60
N HIS A 160 13.18 -14.48 -1.51
CA HIS A 160 13.68 -14.99 -2.78
C HIS A 160 14.92 -15.88 -2.60
N ILE A 161 15.81 -15.51 -1.67
CA ILE A 161 17.06 -16.25 -1.40
C ILE A 161 16.82 -17.49 -0.53
N ALA A 162 15.97 -17.38 0.50
CA ALA A 162 15.68 -18.44 1.48
C ALA A 162 14.88 -19.61 0.92
#